data_AF-A0A7C7ZUI4-F1
#
_entry.id   AF-A0A7C7ZUI4-F1
#
_cell.length_a   1.000
_cell.length_b   1.000
_cell.length_c   1.000
_cell.angle_alpha   90.00
_cell.angle_beta   90.00
_cell.angle_gamma   90.00
#
_symmetry.space_group_name_H-M   'P 1'
#
loop_
_entity.id
_entity.type
_entity.pdbx_description
1 polymer ?
#
loop_
_entity_poly.entity_id
_entity_poly.type
_entity_poly.pdbx_seq_one_letter_code
_entity_poly.pdbx_strand_id
1 'polypeptide(L)'
;MIPLFRKGLGSRLGSGEQWFSWIHQRDLIRITLFLMDREDLSGPFNCTAPEPVTNWDLTTILAEVLGKPTFLPAVPGFVIKLMKGEFGSVLLQGQKV
;
A
#
# COMPACT_ATOMS: atom_id res chain seq x y z
N MET A 1 1.49 -3.10 -7.59
CA MET A 1 0.39 -2.30 -8.20
C MET A 1 0.84 -1.58 -9.47
N ILE A 2 2.00 -0.91 -9.47
CA ILE A 2 2.50 -0.08 -10.59
C ILE A 2 2.40 -0.72 -11.99
N PRO A 3 2.79 -2.00 -12.24
CA PRO A 3 2.73 -2.55 -13.59
C PRO A 3 1.31 -2.62 -14.17
N LEU A 4 0.30 -2.89 -13.33
CA LEU A 4 -1.10 -2.91 -13.75
C LEU A 4 -1.61 -1.51 -14.04
N PHE A 5 -1.29 -0.53 -13.19
CA PHE A 5 -1.66 0.86 -13.41
C PHE A 5 -1.03 1.42 -14.69
N ARG A 6 0.25 1.15 -14.96
CA ARG A 6 0.92 1.56 -16.21
C ARG A 6 0.20 1.02 -17.46
N LYS A 7 -0.40 -0.16 -17.37
CA LYS A 7 -1.21 -0.79 -18.44
C LYS A 7 -2.66 -0.30 -18.49
N GLY A 8 -3.08 0.62 -17.63
CA GLY A 8 -4.48 1.06 -17.50
C GLY A 8 -5.40 0.02 -16.87
N LEU A 9 -4.84 -0.99 -16.21
CA LEU A 9 -5.57 -2.07 -15.55
C LEU A 9 -5.63 -1.89 -14.02
N GLY A 10 -5.40 -0.68 -13.54
CA GLY A 10 -5.49 -0.34 -12.12
C GLY A 10 -6.94 -0.17 -11.68
N SER A 11 -7.32 -0.78 -10.56
CA SER A 11 -8.59 -0.53 -9.90
C SER A 11 -8.49 -0.68 -8.39
N ARG A 12 -9.52 -0.20 -7.69
CA ARG A 12 -9.66 -0.33 -6.25
C ARG A 12 -9.81 -1.80 -5.85
N LEU A 13 -9.41 -2.14 -4.65
CA LEU A 13 -9.48 -3.48 -4.09
C LEU A 13 -10.60 -3.56 -3.05
N GLY A 14 -11.55 -4.50 -3.18
CA GLY A 14 -12.66 -4.63 -2.24
C GLY A 14 -13.54 -3.37 -2.19
N SER A 15 -13.87 -2.89 -0.98
CA SER A 15 -14.60 -1.62 -0.80
C SER A 15 -13.76 -0.40 -1.20
N GLY A 16 -12.44 -0.49 -1.04
CA GLY A 16 -11.51 0.62 -1.20
C GLY A 16 -11.29 1.43 0.09
N GLU A 17 -12.04 1.15 1.15
CA GLU A 17 -11.99 1.89 2.42
C GLU A 17 -10.89 1.40 3.36
N GLN A 18 -10.28 0.25 3.06
CA GLN A 18 -9.24 -0.31 3.89
C GLN A 18 -8.00 0.60 3.91
N TRP A 19 -7.45 0.78 5.11
CA TRP A 19 -6.27 1.59 5.34
C TRP A 19 -5.01 0.92 4.79
N PHE A 20 -4.13 1.75 4.26
CA PHE A 20 -2.85 1.36 3.68
C PHE A 20 -1.76 2.24 4.29
N SER A 21 -1.00 1.67 5.21
CA SER A 21 0.23 2.28 5.70
C SER A 21 1.31 2.15 4.62
N TRP A 22 1.83 3.29 4.17
CA TRP A 22 2.83 3.36 3.09
C TRP A 22 4.09 4.02 3.63
N ILE A 23 5.21 3.83 2.95
CA ILE A 23 6.44 4.56 3.22
C ILE A 23 7.17 4.79 1.90
N HIS A 24 7.78 5.96 1.74
CA HIS A 24 8.65 6.19 0.60
C HIS A 24 9.96 5.38 0.75
N GLN A 25 10.43 4.77 -0.33
CA GLN A 25 11.61 3.89 -0.29
C GLN A 25 12.84 4.57 0.32
N ARG A 26 13.07 5.86 0.01
CA ARG A 26 14.21 6.61 0.58
C ARG A 26 14.09 6.80 2.09
N ASP A 27 12.88 6.96 2.60
CA ASP A 27 12.67 7.15 4.04
C ASP A 27 12.91 5.83 4.78
N LEU A 28 12.46 4.71 4.21
CA LEU A 28 12.77 3.40 4.78
C LEU A 28 14.29 3.16 4.86
N ILE A 29 15.03 3.46 3.79
CA ILE A 29 16.51 3.34 3.79
C ILE A 29 17.13 4.22 4.88
N ARG A 30 16.67 5.48 5.01
CA ARG A 30 17.19 6.41 6.01
C ARG A 30 16.88 5.95 7.44
N ILE A 31 15.68 5.42 7.68
CA ILE A 31 15.30 4.87 8.99
C ILE A 31 16.17 3.64 9.30
N THR A 32 16.40 2.75 8.34
CA THR A 32 17.28 1.59 8.55
C THR A 32 18.69 2.04 8.93
N LEU A 33 19.28 2.99 8.20
CA LEU A 33 20.61 3.53 8.53
C LEU A 33 20.62 4.17 9.93
N PHE A 34 19.61 4.98 10.25
CA PHE A 34 19.47 5.60 11.56
C PHE A 34 19.38 4.56 12.69
N LEU A 35 18.62 3.48 12.51
CA LEU A 35 18.48 2.43 13.52
C LEU A 35 19.77 1.61 13.67
N MET A 36 20.54 1.42 12.59
CA MET A 36 21.83 0.74 12.65
C MET A 36 22.88 1.52 13.44
N ASP A 37 22.82 2.86 13.42
CA ASP A 37 23.75 3.73 14.15
C ASP A 37 23.36 3.93 15.64
N ARG A 38 22.28 3.29 16.12
CA ARG A 38 21.69 3.52 17.44
C ARG A 38 21.66 2.25 18.28
N GLU A 39 22.70 2.06 19.08
CA GLU A 39 22.82 0.92 20.02
C GLU A 39 21.87 1.02 21.24
N ASP A 40 21.35 2.23 21.52
CA ASP A 40 20.42 2.48 22.62
C ASP A 40 18.95 2.14 22.28
N LEU A 41 18.66 1.85 21.01
CA LEU A 41 17.33 1.51 20.53
C LEU A 41 17.19 0.00 20.38
N SER A 42 16.11 -0.59 20.88
CA SER A 42 15.86 -2.03 20.78
C SER A 42 14.37 -2.35 20.64
N GLY A 43 14.07 -3.51 20.05
CA GLY A 43 12.71 -3.98 19.81
C GLY A 43 12.20 -3.70 18.38
N PRO A 44 10.91 -3.97 18.11
CA PRO A 44 10.30 -3.77 16.80
C PRO A 44 10.01 -2.29 16.51
N PHE A 45 10.26 -1.86 15.26
CA PHE A 45 9.96 -0.51 14.78
C PHE A 45 9.00 -0.56 13.59
N ASN A 46 7.88 0.17 13.69
CA ASN A 46 7.00 0.39 12.55
C ASN A 46 7.57 1.53 11.70
N CYS A 47 7.93 1.22 10.45
CA CYS A 47 8.48 2.18 9.51
C CYS A 47 7.40 2.57 8.48
N THR A 48 6.58 3.55 8.83
CA THR A 48 5.46 4.05 8.01
C THR A 48 5.55 5.57 7.87
N ALA A 49 4.97 6.10 6.80
CA ALA A 49 4.73 7.53 6.67
C ALA A 49 3.67 7.98 7.69
N PRO A 50 3.70 9.23 8.16
CA PRO A 50 2.81 9.70 9.23
C PRO A 50 1.31 9.62 8.88
N GLU A 51 0.98 9.82 7.60
CA GLU A 51 -0.40 9.88 7.12
C GLU A 51 -0.73 8.61 6.31
N PRO A 52 -1.38 7.61 6.92
CA PRO A 52 -1.88 6.45 6.18
C PRO A 52 -3.01 6.87 5.25
N VAL A 53 -3.14 6.16 4.13
CA VAL A 53 -4.12 6.48 3.07
C VAL A 53 -5.09 5.32 2.91
N THR A 54 -6.29 5.55 2.38
CA THR A 54 -7.18 4.43 2.02
C THR A 54 -6.73 3.80 0.69
N ASN A 55 -7.20 2.59 0.39
CA ASN A 55 -6.98 2.00 -0.94
C ASN A 55 -7.59 2.85 -2.07
N TRP A 56 -8.70 3.54 -1.79
CA TRP A 56 -9.29 4.55 -2.66
C TRP A 56 -8.28 5.66 -2.97
N ASP A 57 -7.75 6.31 -1.92
CA ASP A 57 -6.79 7.41 -2.07
C ASP A 57 -5.54 6.95 -2.84
N LEU A 58 -4.97 5.80 -2.45
CA LEU A 58 -3.79 5.24 -3.10
C LEU A 58 -4.04 4.95 -4.59
N THR A 59 -5.22 4.42 -4.92
CA THR A 59 -5.60 4.12 -6.31
C THR A 59 -5.74 5.40 -7.13
N THR A 60 -6.42 6.41 -6.58
CA THR A 60 -6.62 7.71 -7.24
C THR A 60 -5.28 8.41 -7.48
N ILE A 61 -4.44 8.55 -6.45
CA ILE A 61 -3.13 9.19 -6.54
C ILE A 61 -2.23 8.47 -7.57
N LEU A 62 -2.21 7.13 -7.55
CA LEU A 62 -1.37 6.36 -8.46
C LEU A 62 -1.82 6.50 -9.92
N ALA A 63 -3.12 6.60 -10.15
CA ALA A 63 -3.71 6.82 -11.47
C ALA A 63 -3.36 8.20 -12.02
N GLU A 64 -3.50 9.24 -11.20
CA GLU A 64 -3.15 10.63 -11.53
C GLU A 64 -1.66 10.75 -11.87
N VAL A 65 -0.78 10.27 -10.99
CA VAL A 65 0.68 10.35 -11.18
C VAL A 65 1.14 9.61 -12.43
N LEU A 66 0.46 8.52 -12.82
CA LEU A 66 0.80 7.75 -14.01
C LEU A 66 0.07 8.20 -15.28
N GLY A 67 -0.87 9.15 -15.18
CA GLY A 67 -1.70 9.59 -16.29
C GLY A 67 -2.58 8.46 -16.85
N LYS A 68 -3.18 7.66 -15.96
CA LYS A 68 -3.97 6.47 -16.32
C LYS A 68 -5.37 6.57 -15.74
N PRO A 69 -6.40 6.07 -16.44
CA PRO A 69 -7.76 6.12 -15.93
C PRO A 69 -8.02 4.99 -14.91
N THR A 70 -8.97 5.19 -14.00
CA THR A 70 -9.45 4.22 -13.01
C THR A 70 -10.94 3.89 -13.23
N PHE A 71 -11.32 3.54 -14.46
CA PHE A 71 -12.71 3.19 -14.80
C PHE A 71 -13.07 1.75 -14.46
N LEU A 72 -12.08 0.89 -14.23
CA LEU A 72 -12.31 -0.53 -13.96
C LEU A 72 -13.05 -0.71 -12.63
N PRO A 73 -14.00 -1.67 -12.56
CA PRO A 73 -14.70 -1.96 -11.32
C PRO A 73 -13.72 -2.42 -10.24
N ALA A 74 -14.12 -2.20 -8.99
CA ALA A 74 -13.32 -2.65 -7.85
C ALA A 74 -13.14 -4.18 -7.91
N VAL A 75 -11.91 -4.65 -7.65
CA VAL A 75 -11.60 -6.08 -7.62
C VAL A 75 -12.32 -6.71 -6.43
N PRO A 76 -13.21 -7.70 -6.62
CA PRO A 76 -13.93 -8.32 -5.52
C PRO A 76 -12.98 -8.99 -4.52
N GLY A 77 -13.35 -8.95 -3.23
CA GLY A 77 -12.51 -9.48 -2.16
C GLY A 77 -12.15 -10.97 -2.32
N PHE A 78 -13.06 -11.79 -2.85
CA PHE A 78 -12.78 -13.21 -3.08
C PHE A 78 -11.71 -13.42 -4.16
N VAL A 79 -11.67 -12.58 -5.20
CA VAL A 79 -10.64 -12.63 -6.26
C VAL A 79 -9.27 -12.30 -5.67
N ILE A 80 -9.20 -11.31 -4.79
CA ILE A 80 -7.96 -10.92 -4.12
C ILE A 80 -7.44 -12.04 -3.22
N LYS A 81 -8.32 -12.69 -2.45
CA LYS A 81 -7.97 -13.87 -1.64
C LYS A 81 -7.49 -15.04 -2.51
N LEU A 82 -8.13 -15.29 -3.65
CA LEU A 82 -7.73 -16.37 -4.55
C LEU A 82 -6.35 -16.13 -5.18
N MET A 83 -6.04 -14.89 -5.58
CA MET A 83 -4.75 -14.56 -6.22
C MET A 83 -3.58 -14.47 -5.23
N LYS A 84 -3.82 -14.07 -3.98
CA LYS A 84 -2.76 -13.75 -3.01
C LYS A 84 -2.78 -14.60 -1.74
N GLY A 85 -3.66 -15.58 -1.64
CA GLY A 85 -3.81 -16.42 -0.45
C GLY A 85 -4.02 -15.60 0.81
N GLU A 86 -3.33 -15.96 1.89
CA GLU A 86 -3.37 -15.26 3.19
C GLU A 86 -2.86 -13.81 3.09
N PHE A 87 -1.95 -13.49 2.17
CA PHE A 87 -1.50 -12.10 1.96
C PHE A 87 -2.61 -11.21 1.38
N GLY A 88 -3.61 -11.83 0.73
CA GLY A 88 -4.81 -11.16 0.24
C GLY A 88 -5.73 -10.69 1.36
N SER A 89 -5.78 -11.39 2.51
CA SER A 89 -6.63 -10.97 3.63
C SER A 89 -6.08 -9.74 4.33
N VAL A 90 -4.75 -9.62 4.49
CA VAL A 90 -4.09 -8.42 5.02
C VAL A 90 -4.40 -7.19 4.17
N LEU A 91 -4.36 -7.34 2.84
CA LEU A 91 -4.71 -6.26 1.90
C LEU A 91 -6.19 -5.85 1.91
N LEU A 92 -7.06 -6.69 2.45
CA LEU A 92 -8.51 -6.43 2.56
C LEU A 92 -8.91 -5.91 3.94
N GLN A 93 -8.18 -6.27 4.99
CA GLN A 93 -8.39 -5.74 6.34
C GLN A 93 -7.74 -4.36 6.50
N GLY A 94 -6.61 -4.15 5.82
CA GLY A 94 -5.82 -2.92 5.93
C GLY A 94 -5.01 -2.85 7.23
N GLN A 95 -4.04 -1.96 7.26
CA GLN A 95 -3.30 -1.63 8.48
C GLN A 95 -3.17 -0.12 8.58
N LYS A 96 -3.56 0.41 9.74
CA LYS A 96 -3.40 1.81 10.12
C LYS A 96 -2.48 1.84 11.34
N VAL A 97 -1.23 2.23 11.12
CA VAL A 97 -0.17 2.25 12.15
C VAL A 97 0.58 3.55 12.10
#